data_AF-A0A9W7CZU5-F1
#
_entry.id   AF-A0A9W7CZU5-F1
#
_cell.length_a   1.000
_cell.length_b   1.000
_cell.length_c   1.000
_cell.angle_alpha   90.00
_cell.angle_beta   90.00
_cell.angle_gamma   90.00
#
_symmetry.space_group_name_H-M   'P 1'
#
loop_
_entity.id
_entity.type
_entity.pdbx_description
1 polymer ?
#
loop_
_entity_poly.entity_id
_entity_poly.type
_entity_poly.pdbx_seq_one_letter_code
_entity_poly.pdbx_strand_id
1 'polypeptide(L)'
;MPERTLVKDKWAAVQKWKQHQWAVGKACRELGVKLPKLLVWKAAYWDASELTEREGERYRARCAGRPHRLAPYELDVLRYYDGLLENSDVNKNDIMFYCNTFPEFGNLKSRTQQSWVRRFMERYKRHPDVVRPSEEEVE
;
A
#
# COMPACT_ATOMS: atom_id res chain seq x y z
N MET A 1 2.56 5.76 -19.87
CA MET A 1 2.59 5.96 -18.40
C MET A 1 3.85 5.30 -17.86
N PRO A 2 4.60 5.88 -16.90
CA PRO A 2 5.80 5.21 -16.39
C PRO A 2 5.40 3.95 -15.62
N GLU A 3 5.91 2.80 -16.06
CA GLU A 3 5.72 1.49 -15.44
C GLU A 3 6.03 1.54 -13.93
N ARG A 4 5.04 1.17 -13.13
CA ARG A 4 5.14 1.15 -11.68
C ARG A 4 5.86 -0.13 -11.26
N THR A 5 7.15 -0.02 -10.97
CA THR A 5 7.93 -1.12 -10.38
C THR A 5 7.35 -1.49 -9.01
N LEU A 6 7.01 -2.76 -8.80
CA LEU A 6 6.44 -3.27 -7.54
C LEU A 6 7.48 -3.22 -6.41
N VAL A 7 7.04 -3.18 -5.15
CA VAL A 7 7.95 -3.14 -3.98
C VAL A 7 8.84 -4.39 -3.92
N LYS A 8 8.27 -5.56 -4.27
CA LYS A 8 8.98 -6.83 -4.37
C LYS A 8 10.16 -6.75 -5.35
N ASP A 9 9.95 -6.18 -6.53
CA ASP A 9 11.00 -6.06 -7.56
C ASP A 9 12.12 -5.09 -7.13
N LYS A 10 11.76 -4.00 -6.42
CA LYS A 10 12.73 -3.05 -5.87
C LYS A 10 13.62 -3.71 -4.83
N TRP A 11 13.02 -4.46 -3.91
CA TRP A 11 13.74 -5.17 -2.87
C TRP A 11 14.64 -6.25 -3.47
N ALA A 12 14.13 -7.05 -4.42
CA ALA A 12 14.92 -8.06 -5.13
C ALA A 12 16.12 -7.46 -5.86
N ALA A 13 15.95 -6.30 -6.52
CA ALA A 13 17.04 -5.59 -7.17
C ALA A 13 18.12 -5.11 -6.18
N VAL A 14 17.72 -4.63 -5.00
CA VAL A 14 18.65 -4.19 -3.95
C VAL A 14 19.36 -5.38 -3.30
N GLN A 15 18.67 -6.49 -3.07
CA GLN A 15 19.29 -7.72 -2.55
C GLN A 15 20.28 -8.32 -3.54
N LYS A 16 19.94 -8.37 -4.83
CA LYS A 16 20.86 -8.81 -5.89
C LYS A 16 22.10 -7.90 -5.96
N TRP A 17 21.90 -6.59 -5.82
CA TRP A 17 23.02 -5.65 -5.70
C TRP A 17 23.89 -5.93 -4.47
N LYS A 18 23.28 -6.16 -3.30
CA LYS A 18 23.99 -6.46 -2.05
C LYS A 18 24.75 -7.79 -2.11
N GLN A 19 24.19 -8.82 -2.72
CA GLN A 19 24.83 -10.13 -2.90
C GLN A 19 26.08 -10.03 -3.78
N HIS A 20 26.01 -9.30 -4.88
CA HIS A 20 27.14 -9.18 -5.80
C HIS A 20 28.12 -8.04 -5.49
N GLN A 21 27.83 -7.20 -4.48
CA GLN A 21 28.65 -6.06 -4.06
C GLN A 21 29.11 -5.15 -5.22
N TRP A 22 28.26 -4.99 -6.24
CA TRP A 22 28.63 -4.21 -7.43
C TRP A 22 28.89 -2.75 -7.09
N ALA A 23 29.82 -2.12 -7.81
CA ALA A 23 29.91 -0.66 -7.84
C ALA A 23 28.62 -0.07 -8.43
N VAL A 24 28.21 1.11 -7.95
CA VAL A 24 26.90 1.72 -8.27
C VAL A 24 26.64 1.81 -9.77
N GLY A 25 27.65 2.18 -10.57
CA GLY A 25 27.54 2.28 -12.03
C GLY A 25 27.30 0.93 -12.72
N LYS A 26 27.91 -0.14 -12.21
CA LYS A 26 27.67 -1.51 -12.70
C LYS A 26 26.27 -1.99 -12.30
N ALA A 27 25.85 -1.73 -11.06
CA ALA A 27 24.50 -2.06 -10.60
C ALA A 27 23.41 -1.38 -11.43
N CYS A 28 23.59 -0.11 -11.83
CA CYS A 28 22.64 0.57 -12.71
C CYS A 28 22.50 -0.09 -14.08
N ARG A 29 23.61 -0.61 -14.64
CA ARG A 29 23.64 -1.29 -15.94
C ARG A 29 23.00 -2.68 -15.85
N GLU A 30 23.41 -3.47 -14.85
CA GLU A 30 22.91 -4.85 -14.65
C GLU A 30 21.44 -4.89 -14.26
N LEU A 31 20.96 -3.90 -13.50
CA LEU A 31 19.56 -3.83 -13.05
C LEU A 31 18.67 -3.01 -13.99
N GLY A 32 19.23 -2.33 -15.00
CA GLY A 32 18.48 -1.46 -15.91
C GLY A 32 17.80 -0.27 -15.22
N VAL A 33 18.29 0.15 -14.04
CA VAL A 33 17.65 1.17 -13.20
C VAL A 33 18.50 2.44 -13.19
N LYS A 34 17.84 3.59 -13.38
CA LYS A 34 18.50 4.90 -13.30
C LYS A 34 19.08 5.14 -11.91
N LEU A 35 20.28 5.73 -11.86
CA LEU A 35 21.04 6.03 -10.65
C LEU A 35 20.20 6.64 -9.50
N PRO A 36 19.38 7.70 -9.72
CA PRO A 36 18.62 8.30 -8.63
C PRO A 36 17.60 7.33 -8.03
N LYS A 37 16.99 6.49 -8.87
CA LYS A 37 15.98 5.50 -8.48
C LYS A 37 16.64 4.36 -7.67
N LEU A 38 17.81 3.89 -8.10
CA LEU A 38 18.56 2.84 -7.42
C LEU A 38 19.07 3.30 -6.04
N LEU A 39 19.52 4.54 -5.89
CA LEU A 39 19.94 5.09 -4.61
C LEU A 39 18.78 5.25 -3.60
N VAL A 40 17.60 5.66 -4.07
CA VAL A 40 16.39 5.71 -3.22
C VAL A 40 16.03 4.32 -2.72
N TRP A 41 16.13 3.30 -3.57
CA TRP A 41 15.86 1.90 -3.17
C TRP A 41 16.89 1.39 -2.18
N LYS A 42 18.18 1.68 -2.39
CA LYS A 42 19.24 1.35 -1.43
C LYS A 42 18.93 1.92 -0.05
N ALA A 43 18.62 3.21 0.03
CA ALA A 43 18.32 3.86 1.30
C ALA A 43 17.10 3.27 2.02
N ALA A 44 16.18 2.63 1.29
CA ALA A 44 14.97 2.03 1.86
C ALA A 44 15.12 0.54 2.21
N TYR A 45 15.94 -0.21 1.46
CA TYR A 45 15.90 -1.67 1.48
C TYR A 45 17.27 -2.35 1.69
N TRP A 46 18.38 -1.61 1.78
CA TRP A 46 19.73 -2.18 1.88
C TRP A 46 19.95 -3.01 3.16
N ASP A 47 19.41 -2.54 4.28
CA ASP A 47 19.52 -3.21 5.59
C ASP A 47 18.23 -3.92 6.02
N ALA A 48 17.21 -3.92 5.17
CA ALA A 48 15.96 -4.62 5.44
C ALA A 48 16.16 -6.14 5.23
N SER A 49 16.18 -6.90 6.33
CA SER A 49 16.29 -8.37 6.35
C SER A 49 14.98 -9.07 5.98
N GLU A 50 13.84 -8.45 6.23
CA GLU A 50 12.52 -8.87 5.77
C GLU A 50 11.84 -7.73 5.03
N LEU A 51 11.10 -8.06 3.97
CA LEU A 51 10.04 -7.18 3.51
C LEU A 51 9.01 -7.15 4.63
N THR A 52 8.90 -6.05 5.36
CA THR A 52 7.76 -5.87 6.28
C THR A 52 6.49 -6.13 5.48
N GLU A 53 5.81 -7.22 5.80
CA GLU A 53 4.61 -7.73 5.11
C GLU A 53 3.47 -6.69 5.06
N ARG A 54 3.64 -5.58 5.78
CA ARG A 54 2.72 -4.44 5.83
C ARG A 54 2.72 -3.51 4.61
N GLU A 55 3.64 -3.65 3.66
CA GLU A 55 3.79 -2.62 2.59
C GLU A 55 3.80 -3.17 1.16
N GLY A 56 3.18 -4.34 0.95
CA GLY A 56 3.21 -5.04 -0.35
C GLY A 56 2.31 -4.47 -1.45
N GLU A 57 1.08 -4.05 -1.16
CA GLU A 57 0.12 -3.71 -2.23
C GLU A 57 -0.72 -2.44 -1.98
N ARG A 58 -0.78 -1.94 -0.74
CA ARG A 58 -1.82 -0.97 -0.32
C ARG A 58 -1.32 0.43 0.05
N TYR A 59 0.00 0.68 0.12
CA TYR A 59 0.56 1.99 0.47
C TYR A 59 1.13 2.75 -0.73
N ARG A 60 0.75 4.03 -0.84
CA ARG A 60 1.29 4.96 -1.85
C ARG A 60 2.80 5.10 -1.69
N ALA A 61 3.51 5.20 -2.81
CA ALA A 61 4.95 5.40 -2.84
C ALA A 61 5.40 6.61 -1.99
N ARG A 62 6.59 6.49 -1.38
CA ARG A 62 7.31 7.62 -0.77
C ARG A 62 7.37 8.76 -1.80
N CYS A 63 6.88 9.94 -1.44
CA CYS A 63 6.69 11.16 -2.27
C CYS A 63 5.29 11.37 -2.93
N ALA A 64 4.27 10.57 -2.63
CA ALA A 64 2.89 10.80 -3.11
C ALA A 64 2.05 11.79 -2.28
N GLY A 65 2.69 12.79 -1.66
CA GLY A 65 2.06 13.76 -0.76
C GLY A 65 2.23 13.44 0.73
N ARG A 66 1.48 14.16 1.59
CA ARG A 66 1.54 13.99 3.05
C ARG A 66 1.13 12.55 3.40
N PRO A 67 1.94 11.82 4.20
CA PRO A 67 1.60 10.45 4.60
C PRO A 67 0.21 10.45 5.23
N HIS A 68 -0.62 9.51 4.80
CA HIS A 68 -1.94 9.34 5.38
C HIS A 68 -1.78 8.97 6.85
N ARG A 69 -2.30 9.81 7.73
CA ARG A 69 -2.38 9.48 9.15
C ARG A 69 -3.61 8.62 9.33
N LEU A 70 -3.39 7.35 9.66
CA LEU A 70 -4.47 6.43 10.00
C LEU A 70 -5.23 7.02 11.19
N ALA A 71 -6.55 7.12 11.03
CA ALA A 71 -7.39 7.42 12.18
C ALA A 71 -7.43 6.21 13.13
N PRO A 72 -7.64 6.41 14.44
CA PRO A 72 -7.65 5.30 15.41
C PRO A 72 -8.65 4.19 15.04
N TYR A 73 -9.80 4.57 14.49
CA TYR A 73 -10.88 3.69 14.06
C TYR A 73 -10.71 3.12 12.64
N GLU A 74 -9.72 3.56 11.87
CA GLU A 74 -9.62 3.25 10.43
C GLU A 74 -9.35 1.77 10.15
N LEU A 75 -8.62 1.09 11.04
CA LEU A 75 -8.34 -0.34 10.90
C LEU A 75 -9.57 -1.20 11.17
N ASP A 76 -10.40 -0.82 12.14
CA ASP A 76 -11.63 -1.55 12.46
C ASP A 76 -12.68 -1.36 11.36
N VAL A 77 -12.80 -0.14 10.83
CA VAL A 77 -13.63 0.15 9.66
C VAL A 77 -13.14 -0.62 8.42
N LEU A 78 -11.84 -0.83 8.27
CA LEU A 78 -11.28 -1.65 7.20
C LEU A 78 -11.64 -3.13 7.33
N ARG A 79 -11.58 -3.70 8.54
CA ARG A 79 -11.99 -5.09 8.78
C ARG A 79 -13.48 -5.29 8.46
N TYR A 80 -14.32 -4.35 8.88
CA TYR A 80 -15.74 -4.34 8.54
C TYR A 80 -15.98 -4.20 7.04
N TYR A 81 -15.24 -3.32 6.37
CA TYR A 81 -15.30 -3.12 4.91
C TYR A 81 -14.88 -4.37 4.12
N ASP A 82 -13.80 -5.04 4.53
CA ASP A 82 -13.32 -6.27 3.88
C ASP A 82 -14.36 -7.40 4.04
N GLY A 83 -15.00 -7.53 5.22
CA GLY A 83 -16.08 -8.50 5.43
C GLY A 83 -17.36 -8.19 4.63
N LEU A 84 -17.66 -6.92 4.36
CA LEU A 84 -18.77 -6.55 3.48
C LEU A 84 -18.48 -6.88 2.02
N LEU A 85 -17.23 -6.65 1.56
CA LEU A 85 -16.80 -6.97 0.19
C LEU A 85 -16.90 -8.46 -0.16
N GLU A 86 -16.76 -9.35 0.82
CA GLU A 86 -16.89 -10.81 0.62
C GLU A 86 -18.35 -11.25 0.48
N ASN A 87 -19.30 -10.51 1.06
CA ASN A 87 -20.69 -10.92 1.16
C ASN A 87 -21.66 -10.11 0.27
N SER A 88 -21.31 -8.89 -0.14
CA SER A 88 -22.24 -7.98 -0.85
C SER A 88 -21.55 -6.75 -1.46
N ASP A 89 -22.30 -5.97 -2.25
CA ASP A 89 -21.88 -4.64 -2.69
C ASP A 89 -21.85 -3.64 -1.53
N VAL A 90 -20.70 -3.00 -1.32
CA VAL A 90 -20.52 -2.07 -0.21
C VAL A 90 -21.16 -0.71 -0.49
N ASN A 91 -22.17 -0.32 0.30
CA ASN A 91 -22.74 1.01 0.26
C ASN A 91 -21.99 1.99 1.17
N LYS A 92 -21.89 3.25 0.73
CA LYS A 92 -21.36 4.37 1.52
C LYS A 92 -22.10 4.53 2.85
N ASN A 93 -23.41 4.29 2.86
CA ASN A 93 -24.24 4.47 4.05
C ASN A 93 -23.90 3.45 5.15
N ASP A 94 -23.55 2.22 4.79
CA ASP A 94 -23.21 1.17 5.75
C ASP A 94 -21.88 1.49 6.44
N ILE A 95 -20.90 1.95 5.67
CA ILE A 95 -19.62 2.42 6.21
C ILE A 95 -19.83 3.66 7.08
N MET A 96 -20.67 4.60 6.66
CA MET A 96 -21.00 5.77 7.47
C MET A 96 -21.66 5.38 8.80
N PHE A 97 -22.59 4.42 8.79
CA PHE A 97 -23.27 3.94 9.98
C PHE A 97 -22.28 3.27 10.93
N TYR A 98 -21.43 2.38 10.43
CA TYR A 98 -20.40 1.72 11.23
C TYR A 98 -19.38 2.73 11.80
N CYS A 99 -18.96 3.72 11.01
CA CYS A 99 -18.05 4.76 11.50
C CYS A 99 -18.67 5.59 12.64
N ASN A 100 -19.99 5.82 12.66
CA ASN A 100 -20.65 6.56 13.75
C ASN A 100 -20.67 5.81 15.08
N THR A 101 -20.31 4.53 15.12
CA THR A 101 -20.14 3.80 16.38
C THR A 101 -18.88 4.23 17.14
N PHE A 102 -17.93 4.89 16.46
CA PHE A 102 -16.72 5.43 17.06
C PHE A 102 -16.93 6.89 17.49
N PRO A 103 -16.76 7.22 18.79
CA PRO A 103 -16.95 8.58 19.29
C PRO A 103 -15.99 9.59 18.62
N GLU A 104 -14.78 9.16 18.26
CA GLU A 104 -13.79 10.00 17.56
C GLU A 104 -14.26 10.41 16.17
N PHE A 105 -15.01 9.55 15.48
CA PHE A 105 -15.59 9.84 14.18
C PHE A 105 -16.89 10.65 14.33
N GLY A 106 -17.72 10.32 15.32
CA GLY A 106 -18.95 11.05 15.65
C GLY A 106 -18.71 12.52 15.99
N ASN A 107 -17.56 12.82 16.63
CA ASN A 107 -17.13 14.18 16.95
C ASN A 107 -16.67 15.02 15.74
N LEU A 108 -16.51 14.40 14.57
CA LEU A 108 -16.14 15.13 13.36
C LEU A 108 -17.33 15.89 12.78
N LYS A 109 -17.05 17.02 12.11
CA LYS A 109 -18.07 17.75 11.34
C LYS A 109 -18.63 16.84 10.24
N SER A 110 -19.94 16.92 9.98
CA SER A 110 -20.62 16.10 8.95
C SER A 110 -19.93 16.12 7.58
N ARG A 111 -19.47 17.29 7.11
CA ARG A 111 -18.71 17.40 5.85
C ARG A 111 -17.38 16.64 5.89
N THR A 112 -16.71 16.63 7.03
CA THR A 112 -15.46 15.89 7.26
C THR A 112 -15.73 14.39 7.28
N GLN A 113 -16.80 13.94 7.95
CA GLN A 113 -17.23 12.53 7.96
C GLN A 113 -17.48 12.04 6.53
N GLN A 114 -18.27 12.79 5.75
CA GLN A 114 -18.54 12.45 4.34
C GLN A 114 -17.29 12.41 3.48
N SER A 115 -16.38 13.37 3.66
CA SER A 115 -15.11 13.42 2.91
C SER A 115 -14.20 12.25 3.29
N TRP A 116 -14.20 11.86 4.57
CA TRP A 116 -13.41 10.73 5.06
C TRP A 116 -13.92 9.41 4.50
N VAL A 117 -15.22 9.12 4.61
CA VAL A 117 -15.81 7.86 4.09
C VAL A 117 -15.60 7.74 2.58
N ARG A 118 -15.78 8.82 1.83
CA ARG A 118 -15.52 8.83 0.39
C ARG A 118 -14.06 8.46 0.10
N ARG A 119 -13.10 9.11 0.77
CA ARG A 119 -11.66 8.87 0.57
C ARG A 119 -11.24 7.48 1.02
N PHE A 120 -11.86 6.97 2.08
CA PHE A 120 -11.68 5.62 2.58
C PHE A 120 -12.10 4.62 1.50
N MET A 121 -13.32 4.73 0.97
CA MET A 121 -13.80 3.88 -0.12
C MET A 121 -12.93 4.01 -1.37
N GLU A 122 -12.58 5.22 -1.82
CA GLU A 122 -11.67 5.42 -2.96
C GLU A 122 -10.30 4.78 -2.76
N ARG A 123 -9.79 4.75 -1.53
CA ARG A 123 -8.48 4.16 -1.21
C ARG A 123 -8.51 2.65 -1.17
N TYR A 124 -9.57 2.08 -0.58
CA TYR A 124 -9.66 0.65 -0.32
C TYR A 124 -10.52 -0.09 -1.35
N LYS A 125 -11.14 0.61 -2.29
CA LYS A 125 -11.80 0.01 -3.45
C LYS A 125 -10.80 -0.90 -4.16
N ARG A 126 -11.11 -2.19 -4.19
CA ARG A 126 -10.33 -3.22 -4.88
C ARG A 126 -10.16 -2.78 -6.33
N HIS A 127 -8.93 -2.51 -6.74
CA HIS A 127 -8.63 -2.28 -8.16
C HIS A 127 -8.64 -3.66 -8.85
N PRO A 128 -9.47 -3.86 -9.90
CA PRO A 128 -9.56 -5.14 -10.59
C PRO A 128 -8.25 -5.58 -11.27
N ASP A 129 -7.29 -4.67 -11.43
CA ASP A 129 -6.00 -4.94 -12.09
C ASP A 129 -4.93 -5.55 -11.18
N VAL A 130 -5.24 -5.79 -9.89
CA VAL A 130 -4.35 -6.52 -8.97
C VAL A 130 -4.79 -7.98 -8.95
N VAL A 131 -4.34 -8.73 -9.96
CA VAL A 131 -4.38 -10.20 -9.94
C VAL A 131 -3.50 -10.65 -8.78
N ARG A 132 -4.11 -11.11 -7.69
CA ARG A 132 -3.40 -11.90 -6.69
C ARG A 132 -3.00 -13.22 -7.35
N PRO A 133 -1.78 -13.73 -7.15
CA PRO A 133 -1.54 -15.14 -7.34
C PRO A 133 -2.50 -15.87 -6.41
N SER A 134 -3.39 -16.68 -6.97
CA SER A 134 -4.19 -17.65 -6.23
C SER A 134 -3.25 -18.53 -5.41
N GLU A 135 -3.54 -18.70 -4.13
CA GLU A 135 -2.84 -19.63 -3.22
C GLU A 135 -3.19 -21.09 -3.53
N GLU A 136 -3.21 -21.47 -4.80
CA GLU A 136 -3.39 -22.84 -5.26
C GLU A 136 -2.27 -23.15 -6.24
N GLU A 137 -1.15 -23.63 -5.69
CA GLU A 137 -0.23 -24.59 -6.31
C GLU A 137 0.89 -24.88 -5.30
N VAL A 138 0.50 -25.51 -4.18
CA VAL A 138 1.41 -26.34 -3.39
C VAL A 138 0.73 -27.69 -3.21
N GLU A 139 0.83 -28.52 -4.24
CA GLU A 139 0.96 -29.97 -4.08
C GLU A 139 1.89 -30.53 -5.16
#